data_AF-A0A7G2K033-F1
#
_entry.id   AF-A0A7G2K033-F1
#
_cell.length_a   1.000
_cell.length_b   1.000
_cell.length_c   1.000
_cell.angle_alpha   90.00
_cell.angle_beta   90.00
_cell.angle_gamma   90.00
#
_symmetry.space_group_name_H-M   'P 1'
#
loop_
_entity.id
_entity.type
_entity.pdbx_description
1 polymer ?
#
loop_
_entity_poly.entity_id
_entity_poly.type
_entity_poly.pdbx_seq_one_letter_code
_entity_poly.pdbx_strand_id
1 'polypeptide(L)'
;MVEGTIEAVDVMVFIFVLGGMIGVINRTGSFNAGLMALVKKTKGNEFFIVFCVSVLMVLGGTTCGIEEEAVAFYPILVPVFLALGYDAIVCVGAIFLAAS
;
A
#
# COMPACT_ATOMS: atom_id res chain seq x y z
N MET A 1 7.96 6.42 -28.55
CA MET A 1 8.65 6.68 -27.27
C MET A 1 8.01 7.84 -26.52
N VAL A 2 7.77 8.99 -27.18
CA VAL A 2 7.10 10.15 -26.56
C VAL A 2 5.67 9.84 -26.09
N GLU A 3 4.88 9.11 -26.89
CA GLU A 3 3.50 8.70 -26.53
C GLU A 3 3.43 7.86 -25.25
N GLY A 4 4.27 6.82 -25.13
CA GLY A 4 4.27 5.98 -23.92
C GLY A 4 4.75 6.71 -22.66
N THR A 5 5.58 7.76 -22.80
CA THR A 5 5.92 8.62 -21.66
C THR A 5 4.72 9.45 -21.22
N ILE A 6 3.91 9.95 -22.16
CA ILE A 6 2.72 10.75 -21.88
C ILE A 6 1.64 9.91 -21.17
N GLU A 7 1.41 8.66 -21.59
CA GLU A 7 0.48 7.76 -20.92
C GLU A 7 0.89 7.46 -19.47
N ALA A 8 2.19 7.34 -19.19
CA ALA A 8 2.70 7.05 -17.85
C ALA A 8 2.83 8.28 -16.94
N VAL A 9 2.56 9.50 -17.43
CA VAL A 9 2.71 10.74 -16.64
C VAL A 9 1.86 10.70 -15.37
N ASP A 10 0.62 10.21 -15.46
CA ASP A 10 -0.29 10.18 -14.32
C ASP A 10 0.27 9.32 -13.18
N VAL A 11 0.78 8.12 -13.50
CA VAL A 11 1.43 7.21 -12.55
C VAL A 11 2.73 7.82 -12.01
N MET A 12 3.54 8.44 -12.86
CA MET A 12 4.79 9.09 -12.44
C MET A 12 4.54 10.20 -11.41
N VAL A 13 3.59 11.10 -11.70
CA VAL A 13 3.23 12.20 -10.80
C VAL A 13 2.66 11.65 -9.49
N PHE A 14 1.81 10.63 -9.55
CA PHE A 14 1.28 9.96 -8.36
C PHE A 14 2.40 9.39 -7.48
N ILE A 15 3.35 8.64 -8.05
CA ILE A 15 4.48 8.06 -7.32
C ILE A 15 5.36 9.16 -6.69
N PHE A 16 5.61 10.26 -7.41
CA PHE A 16 6.38 11.38 -6.85
C PHE A 16 5.71 12.03 -5.65
N VAL A 17 4.41 12.31 -5.75
CA VAL A 17 3.64 12.92 -4.65
C VAL A 17 3.56 11.96 -3.46
N LEU A 18 3.25 10.69 -3.72
CA LEU A 18 3.16 9.65 -2.69
C LEU A 18 4.51 9.43 -1.99
N GLY A 19 5.60 9.34 -2.74
CA GLY A 19 6.96 9.25 -2.20
C GLY A 19 7.34 10.46 -1.35
N GLY A 20 6.98 11.68 -1.79
CA GLY A 20 7.16 12.91 -1.00
C GLY A 20 6.41 12.88 0.32
N MET A 21 5.14 12.46 0.31
CA MET A 21 4.32 12.30 1.52
C MET A 21 4.89 11.25 2.47
N ILE A 22 5.28 10.08 1.96
CA ILE A 22 5.94 9.03 2.75
C ILE A 22 7.21 9.58 3.41
N GLY A 23 8.03 10.35 2.68
CA GLY A 23 9.22 10.98 3.21
C GLY A 23 8.93 11.90 4.41
N VAL A 24 7.88 12.73 4.32
CA VAL A 24 7.43 13.60 5.41
C VAL A 24 6.94 12.77 6.60
N ILE A 25 6.06 11.80 6.37
CA ILE A 25 5.49 10.94 7.43
C ILE A 25 6.62 10.18 8.15
N ASN A 26 7.58 9.61 7.42
CA ASN A 26 8.73 8.93 8.00
C ASN A 26 9.62 9.89 8.81
N ARG A 27 9.84 11.12 8.33
CA ARG A 27 10.58 12.15 9.08
C ARG A 27 9.90 12.55 10.39
N THR A 28 8.57 12.59 10.41
CA THR A 28 7.80 12.88 11.65
C THR A 28 7.75 11.71 12.63
N GLY A 29 8.14 10.50 12.23
CA GLY A 29 7.99 9.28 13.04
C GLY A 29 6.55 8.82 13.24
N SER A 30 5.57 9.49 12.62
CA SER A 30 4.15 9.17 12.74
C SER A 30 3.81 7.79 12.19
N PHE A 31 4.51 7.34 11.13
CA PHE A 31 4.34 5.99 10.60
C PHE A 31 4.69 4.92 11.63
N ASN A 32 5.84 5.04 12.30
CA ASN A 32 6.28 4.06 13.29
C ASN A 32 5.36 4.05 14.53
N ALA A 33 4.92 5.22 14.98
CA ALA A 33 3.95 5.34 16.07
C ALA A 33 2.58 4.72 15.70
N GLY A 34 2.10 4.99 14.48
CA GLY A 34 0.86 4.41 13.94
C GLY A 34 0.95 2.90 13.79
N LEU A 35 2.09 2.39 13.30
CA LEU A 35 2.35 0.96 13.17
C LEU A 35 2.31 0.26 14.53
N MET A 36 2.99 0.79 15.55
CA MET A 36 2.93 0.23 16.91
C MET A 36 1.51 0.24 17.49
N ALA A 37 0.75 1.31 17.27
CA ALA A 37 -0.64 1.38 17.70
C ALA A 37 -1.53 0.34 16.98
N LEU A 38 -1.30 0.16 15.68
CA LEU A 38 -2.00 -0.80 14.84
C LEU A 38 -1.72 -2.23 15.29
N VAL A 39 -0.45 -2.61 15.48
CA VAL A 39 -0.05 -3.94 15.97
C VAL A 39 -0.64 -4.21 17.35
N LYS A 40 -0.61 -3.22 18.26
CA LYS A 40 -1.18 -3.38 19.61
C LYS A 40 -2.70 -3.60 19.57
N LYS A 41 -3.42 -2.91 18.67
CA LYS A 41 -4.87 -3.02 18.53
C LYS A 41 -5.31 -4.28 17.79
N THR A 42 -4.47 -4.80 16.91
CA THR A 42 -4.76 -5.96 16.05
C THR A 42 -4.28 -7.28 16.67
N LYS A 43 -3.66 -7.23 17.85
CA LYS A 43 -3.17 -8.43 18.55
C LYS A 43 -4.31 -9.43 18.79
N GLY A 44 -4.25 -10.59 18.13
CA GLY A 44 -5.28 -11.64 18.17
C GLY A 44 -6.33 -11.60 17.05
N ASN A 45 -6.26 -10.63 16.12
CA ASN A 45 -7.07 -10.61 14.90
C ASN A 45 -6.26 -10.08 13.70
N GLU A 46 -5.02 -10.57 13.56
CA GLU A 46 -4.05 -10.19 12.54
C GLU A 46 -4.62 -10.35 11.11
N PHE A 47 -5.47 -11.37 10.92
CA PHE A 47 -6.14 -11.66 9.65
C PHE A 47 -7.08 -10.55 9.19
N PHE A 48 -7.67 -9.79 10.13
CA PHE A 48 -8.58 -8.71 9.80
C PHE A 48 -7.91 -7.59 9.00
N ILE A 49 -6.62 -7.31 9.22
CA ILE A 49 -5.90 -6.32 8.43
C ILE A 49 -5.66 -6.80 7.01
N VAL A 50 -5.26 -8.07 6.85
CA VAL A 50 -5.11 -8.67 5.52
C VAL A 50 -6.43 -8.61 4.75
N PHE A 51 -7.54 -8.96 5.41
CA PHE A 51 -8.87 -8.89 4.83
C PHE A 51 -9.27 -7.45 4.45
N CYS A 52 -9.09 -6.48 5.35
CA CYS A 52 -9.38 -5.07 5.07
C CYS A 52 -8.58 -4.53 3.88
N VAL A 53 -7.27 -4.80 3.84
CA VAL A 53 -6.41 -4.37 2.73
C VAL A 53 -6.86 -5.02 1.43
N SER A 54 -7.14 -6.33 1.45
CA SER A 54 -7.61 -7.05 0.26
C SER A 54 -8.92 -6.47 -0.29
N VAL A 55 -9.91 -6.19 0.58
CA VAL A 55 -11.18 -5.58 0.18
C VAL A 55 -10.98 -4.17 -0.37
N LEU A 56 -10.13 -3.36 0.26
CA LEU A 56 -9.78 -2.03 -0.25
C LEU A 56 -9.11 -2.10 -1.61
N MET A 57 -8.24 -3.08 -1.84
CA MET A 57 -7.56 -3.28 -3.12
C MET A 57 -8.54 -3.70 -4.21
N VAL A 58 -9.43 -4.65 -3.93
CA VAL A 58 -10.50 -5.04 -4.89
C VAL A 58 -11.41 -3.86 -5.22
N LEU A 59 -11.88 -3.12 -4.21
CA LEU A 59 -12.77 -1.98 -4.44
C LEU A 59 -12.06 -0.84 -5.17
N GLY A 60 -10.80 -0.57 -4.82
CA GLY A 60 -9.97 0.45 -5.46
C GLY A 60 -9.66 0.08 -6.90
N GLY A 61 -9.24 -1.15 -7.16
CA GLY A 61 -8.95 -1.70 -8.48
C GLY A 61 -10.16 -1.63 -9.40
N THR A 62 -11.28 -2.21 -8.97
CA THR A 62 -12.52 -2.24 -9.77
C THR A 62 -13.12 -0.85 -10.03
N THR A 63 -13.03 0.09 -9.09
CA THR A 63 -13.68 1.42 -9.22
C THR A 63 -12.78 2.46 -9.87
N CYS A 64 -11.49 2.44 -9.56
CA CYS A 64 -10.53 3.48 -9.95
C CYS A 64 -9.47 2.98 -10.94
N GLY A 65 -9.40 1.69 -11.24
CA GLY A 65 -8.44 1.13 -12.20
C GLY A 65 -6.98 1.24 -11.75
N ILE A 66 -6.74 1.31 -10.43
CA ILE A 66 -5.42 1.65 -9.83
C ILE A 66 -4.40 0.49 -9.85
N GLU A 67 -4.40 -0.34 -10.88
CA GLU A 67 -3.55 -1.54 -10.93
C GLU A 67 -2.05 -1.19 -10.89
N GLU A 68 -1.64 -0.21 -11.70
CA GLU A 68 -0.23 0.19 -11.78
C GLU A 68 0.20 1.04 -10.57
N GLU A 69 -0.70 1.86 -10.04
CA GLU A 69 -0.44 2.71 -8.88
C GLU A 69 -0.40 1.91 -7.57
N ALA A 70 -1.06 0.75 -7.52
CA ALA A 70 -1.10 -0.12 -6.33
C ALA A 70 0.31 -0.54 -5.87
N VAL A 71 1.25 -0.67 -6.82
CA VAL A 71 2.66 -0.99 -6.56
C VAL A 71 3.33 0.06 -5.68
N ALA A 72 2.89 1.32 -5.75
CA ALA A 72 3.46 2.41 -4.96
C ALA A 72 3.20 2.27 -3.46
N PHE A 73 2.25 1.42 -3.04
CA PHE A 73 1.93 1.20 -1.62
C PHE A 73 2.84 0.17 -0.93
N TYR A 74 3.65 -0.60 -1.66
CA TYR A 74 4.55 -1.61 -1.08
C TYR A 74 5.42 -1.09 0.08
N PRO A 75 6.07 0.09 -0.01
CA PRO A 75 6.93 0.59 1.05
C PRO A 75 6.20 0.85 2.39
N ILE A 76 4.89 1.01 2.36
CA ILE A 76 4.05 1.23 3.54
C ILE A 76 3.45 -0.10 4.02
N LEU A 77 2.87 -0.89 3.13
CA LEU A 77 2.11 -2.09 3.50
C LEU A 77 3.01 -3.27 3.86
N VAL A 78 4.16 -3.44 3.21
CA VAL A 78 5.10 -4.54 3.54
C VAL A 78 5.56 -4.49 5.00
N PRO A 79 6.08 -3.36 5.54
CA PRO A 79 6.45 -3.31 6.96
C PRO A 79 5.27 -3.51 7.91
N VAL A 80 4.04 -3.17 7.50
CA VAL A 80 2.83 -3.46 8.28
C VAL A 80 2.58 -4.96 8.38
N PHE A 81 2.62 -5.67 7.25
CA PHE A 81 2.40 -7.12 7.20
C PHE A 81 3.50 -7.89 7.94
N LEU A 82 4.76 -7.49 7.74
CA LEU A 82 5.90 -8.06 8.47
C LEU A 82 5.77 -7.86 9.98
N ALA A 83 5.33 -6.67 10.43
CA ALA A 83 5.12 -6.40 11.85
C ALA A 83 3.95 -7.20 12.48
N LEU A 84 3.00 -7.64 11.67
CA LEU A 84 1.89 -8.52 12.08
C LEU A 84 2.28 -10.01 12.03
N GLY A 85 3.49 -10.35 11.58
CA GLY A 85 3.98 -11.73 11.46
C GLY A 85 3.60 -12.43 10.15
N TYR A 86 3.10 -11.69 9.15
CA TYR A 86 2.87 -12.21 7.80
C TYR A 86 4.09 -12.03 6.91
N ASP A 87 4.23 -12.91 5.92
CA ASP A 87 5.27 -12.81 4.90
C ASP A 87 4.96 -11.68 3.89
N ALA A 88 6.00 -11.11 3.28
CA ALA A 88 5.86 -10.13 2.21
C ALA A 88 5.04 -10.65 1.03
N ILE A 89 5.05 -11.96 0.75
CA ILE A 89 4.24 -12.58 -0.31
C ILE A 89 2.74 -12.39 -0.04
N VAL A 90 2.30 -12.41 1.22
CA VAL A 90 0.88 -12.18 1.57
C VAL A 90 0.49 -10.74 1.27
N CYS A 91 1.39 -9.78 1.54
CA CYS A 91 1.18 -8.38 1.19
C CYS A 91 1.08 -8.20 -0.33
N VAL A 92 1.97 -8.85 -1.09
CA VAL A 92 1.94 -8.84 -2.57
C VAL A 92 0.63 -9.42 -3.08
N GLY A 93 0.20 -10.57 -2.56
CA GLY A 93 -1.08 -11.17 -2.94
C GLY A 93 -2.27 -10.26 -2.66
N ALA A 94 -2.31 -9.59 -1.51
CA ALA A 94 -3.39 -8.67 -1.16
C ALA A 94 -3.45 -7.44 -2.08
N ILE A 95 -2.30 -6.91 -2.48
CA ILE A 95 -2.20 -5.77 -3.41
C ILE A 95 -2.53 -6.21 -4.84
N PHE A 96 -2.12 -7.40 -5.25
CA PHE A 96 -2.41 -7.95 -6.57
C PHE A 96 -3.91 -8.15 -6.84
N LEU A 97 -4.74 -8.26 -5.79
CA LEU A 97 -6.19 -8.26 -5.93
C LEU A 97 -6.76 -6.93 -6.49
N ALA A 98 -5.96 -5.86 -6.54
CA ALA A 98 -6.35 -4.63 -7.25
C ALA A 98 -6.33 -4.77 -8.77
N ALA A 99 -5.68 -5.80 -9.32
CA ALA A 99 -5.66 -6.11 -10.76
C ALA A 99 -6.93 -6.85 -11.25
N SER A 100 -7.98 -6.89 -10.42
CA SER A 100 -9.25 -7.61 -10.66
C SER A 100 -10.40 -6.63 -10.83
#